data_AF-A0A6G8CP29-F1
#
_entry.id   AF-A0A6G8CP29-F1
#
_cell.length_a   1.000
_cell.length_b   1.000
_cell.length_c   1.000
_cell.angle_alpha   90.00
_cell.angle_beta   90.00
_cell.angle_gamma   90.00
#
_symmetry.space_group_name_H-M   'P 1'
#
loop_
_entity.id
_entity.type
_entity.pdbx_description
1 polymer ?
#
loop_
_entity_poly.entity_id
_entity_poly.type
_entity_poly.pdbx_seq_one_letter_code
_entity_poly.pdbx_strand_id
1 'polypeptide(L)'
;MTEQIHNWIASKRITPSTKAAYLSAASVWTGALGNVQLKALKHSAVLKAIADRPDRRGETLANYLSVLREAYNLASRDGLITSIPIDGIEGPTWQKEPPDPFDADERERIIQLAATKYPGQVHNMLEFWFWTGLRTGELIGL
;
A
#
# COMPACT_ATOMS: atom_id res chain seq x y z
N MET A 1 15.22 -11.92 10.18
CA MET A 1 14.38 -11.38 9.08
C MET A 1 13.76 -10.04 9.45
N THR A 2 13.06 -9.93 10.58
CA THR A 2 12.44 -8.69 11.07
C THR A 2 13.36 -7.47 11.02
N GLU A 3 14.56 -7.61 11.58
CA GLU A 3 15.57 -6.55 11.58
C GLU A 3 15.91 -6.07 10.15
N GLN A 4 16.06 -7.00 9.21
CA GLN A 4 16.37 -6.66 7.82
C GLN A 4 15.25 -5.85 7.16
N ILE A 5 13.99 -6.19 7.42
CA ILE A 5 12.84 -5.42 6.91
C ILE A 5 12.87 -3.99 7.46
N HIS A 6 13.14 -3.84 8.76
CA HIS A 6 13.23 -2.51 9.37
C HIS A 6 14.44 -1.71 8.89
N ASN A 7 15.59 -2.35 8.70
CA ASN A 7 16.78 -1.72 8.13
C ASN A 7 16.51 -1.20 6.71
N TRP A 8 15.83 -2.01 5.90
CA TRP A 8 15.38 -1.57 4.58
C TRP A 8 14.48 -0.33 4.65
N ILE A 9 13.43 -0.34 5.49
CA ILE A 9 12.55 0.83 5.67
C ILE A 9 13.34 2.05 6.14
N ALA A 10 14.27 1.89 7.09
CA ALA A 10 15.08 2.97 7.64
C ALA A 10 16.04 3.60 6.61
N SER A 11 16.53 2.81 5.66
CA SER A 11 17.39 3.29 4.56
C SER A 11 16.66 4.13 3.50
N LYS A 12 15.32 4.13 3.48
CA LYS A 12 14.54 4.82 2.44
C LYS A 12 14.29 6.27 2.81
N ARG A 13 14.52 7.18 1.86
CA ARG A 13 14.05 8.57 1.94
C ARG A 13 12.64 8.66 1.36
N ILE A 14 11.63 8.54 2.22
CA ILE A 14 10.20 8.45 1.86
C ILE A 14 9.34 9.34 2.76
N THR A 15 8.10 9.60 2.35
CA THR A 15 7.14 10.36 3.16
C THR A 15 6.69 9.56 4.39
N PRO A 16 6.18 10.22 5.45
CA PRO A 16 5.66 9.54 6.62
C PRO A 16 4.52 8.55 6.30
N SER A 17 3.65 8.88 5.35
CA SER A 17 2.54 8.00 4.93
C SER A 17 3.05 6.73 4.25
N THR A 18 4.04 6.83 3.35
CA THR A 18 4.68 5.66 2.73
C THR A 18 5.41 4.81 3.78
N LYS A 19 6.10 5.45 4.74
CA LYS A 19 6.76 4.72 5.84
C LYS A 19 5.74 3.96 6.69
N ALA A 20 4.61 4.57 7.03
CA ALA A 20 3.53 3.91 7.76
C ALA A 20 2.95 2.72 6.99
N ALA A 21 2.74 2.87 5.67
CA ALA A 21 2.28 1.77 4.81
C ALA A 21 3.28 0.60 4.80
N TYR A 22 4.59 0.88 4.69
CA TYR A 22 5.62 -0.16 4.75
C TYR A 22 5.73 -0.82 6.12
N LEU A 23 5.56 -0.08 7.22
CA LEU A 23 5.53 -0.65 8.57
C LEU A 23 4.30 -1.56 8.77
N SER A 24 3.15 -1.18 8.22
CA SER A 24 1.95 -2.01 8.21
C SER A 24 2.17 -3.30 7.40
N ALA A 25 2.81 -3.23 6.24
CA ALA A 25 3.20 -4.42 5.48
C ALA A 25 4.25 -5.27 6.22
N ALA A 26 5.20 -4.64 6.90
CA ALA A 26 6.22 -5.33 7.68
C ALA A 26 5.61 -6.14 8.84
N SER A 27 4.60 -5.59 9.54
CA SER A 27 3.97 -6.28 10.68
C SER A 27 3.32 -7.61 10.31
N VAL A 28 2.86 -7.74 9.06
CA VAL A 28 2.32 -9.00 8.50
C VAL A 28 3.39 -10.09 8.49
N TRP A 29 4.59 -9.74 8.03
CA TRP A 29 5.72 -10.67 7.94
C TRP A 29 6.36 -10.93 9.29
N THR A 30 6.50 -9.92 10.15
CA THR A 30 7.06 -10.12 11.49
C THR A 30 6.12 -10.97 12.35
N GLY A 31 4.80 -10.81 12.21
CA GLY A 31 3.83 -11.66 12.90
C GLY A 31 3.84 -13.12 12.44
N ALA A 32 4.00 -13.38 11.14
CA ALA A 32 3.98 -14.74 10.60
C ALA A 32 5.35 -15.46 10.66
N LEU A 33 6.44 -14.72 10.45
CA LEU A 33 7.77 -15.27 10.18
C LEU A 33 8.87 -14.57 11.00
N GLY A 34 8.53 -13.75 12.00
CA GLY A 34 9.48 -12.90 12.73
C GLY A 34 10.63 -13.65 13.40
N ASN A 35 10.38 -14.88 13.85
CA ASN A 35 11.37 -15.75 14.49
C ASN A 35 12.27 -16.49 13.49
N VAL A 36 11.98 -16.39 12.18
CA VAL A 36 12.78 -17.02 11.14
C VAL A 36 14.04 -16.18 10.89
N GLN A 37 15.19 -16.84 10.98
CA GLN A 37 16.47 -16.22 10.66
C GLN A 37 16.50 -15.83 9.18
N LEU A 38 17.19 -14.73 8.85
CA LEU A 38 17.26 -14.21 7.48
C LEU A 38 17.71 -15.28 6.46
N LYS A 39 18.76 -16.04 6.81
CA LYS A 39 19.32 -17.12 5.97
C LYS A 39 18.48 -18.40 5.96
N ALA A 40 17.56 -18.56 6.91
CA ALA A 40 16.76 -19.78 7.07
C ALA A 40 15.35 -19.64 6.46
N LEU A 41 15.01 -18.49 5.88
CA LEU A 41 13.70 -18.31 5.25
C LEU A 41 13.57 -19.25 4.05
N LYS A 42 12.51 -20.06 4.09
CA LYS A 42 12.15 -20.96 3.00
C LYS A 42 11.04 -20.36 2.17
N HIS A 43 11.11 -20.58 0.85
CA HIS A 43 10.06 -20.20 -0.10
C HIS A 43 8.68 -20.70 0.34
N SER A 44 8.59 -21.96 0.77
CA SER A 44 7.34 -22.57 1.24
C SER A 44 6.77 -21.94 2.52
N ALA A 45 7.60 -21.35 3.38
CA ALA A 45 7.12 -20.65 4.57
C ALA A 45 6.39 -19.36 4.20
N VAL A 46 6.85 -18.68 3.15
CA VAL A 46 6.19 -17.48 2.62
C VAL A 46 4.87 -17.86 1.95
N LEU A 47 4.84 -18.89 1.12
CA LEU A 47 3.59 -19.37 0.50
C LEU A 47 2.55 -19.78 1.55
N LYS A 48 2.96 -20.46 2.63
CA LYS A 48 2.04 -20.78 3.74
C LYS A 48 1.51 -19.53 4.43
N ALA A 49 2.39 -18.58 4.75
CA ALA A 49 1.97 -17.32 5.37
C ALA A 49 1.00 -16.50 4.49
N ILE A 50 1.08 -16.67 3.18
CA ILE A 50 0.13 -16.09 2.22
C ILE A 50 -1.19 -16.85 2.23
N ALA A 51 -1.15 -18.19 2.15
CA ALA A 51 -2.33 -19.04 2.16
C ALA A 51 -3.16 -18.91 3.44
N ASP A 52 -2.51 -18.65 4.58
CA ASP A 52 -3.17 -18.41 5.87
C ASP A 52 -3.94 -17.07 5.93
N ARG A 53 -3.94 -16.28 4.84
CA ARG A 53 -4.63 -14.98 4.73
C ARG A 53 -5.54 -14.91 3.49
N PRO A 54 -6.56 -15.79 3.39
CA PRO A 54 -7.43 -15.84 2.21
C PRO A 54 -8.35 -14.61 2.08
N ASP A 55 -8.52 -13.82 3.14
CA ASP A 55 -9.40 -12.65 3.22
C ASP A 55 -8.84 -11.38 2.53
N ARG A 56 -7.60 -11.42 2.03
CA ARG A 56 -6.92 -10.22 1.54
C ARG A 56 -7.01 -10.09 0.03
N ARG A 57 -7.33 -8.86 -0.43
CA ARG A 57 -7.35 -8.50 -1.85
C ARG A 57 -5.97 -8.69 -2.47
N GLY A 58 -5.94 -9.02 -3.76
CA GLY A 58 -4.69 -9.26 -4.47
C GLY A 58 -3.71 -8.09 -4.43
N GLU A 59 -4.20 -6.86 -4.55
CA GLU A 59 -3.40 -5.63 -4.41
C GLU A 59 -2.66 -5.55 -3.06
N THR A 60 -3.36 -5.88 -1.97
CA THR A 60 -2.80 -5.82 -0.61
C THR A 60 -1.68 -6.83 -0.45
N LEU A 61 -1.89 -8.05 -0.95
CA LEU A 61 -0.88 -9.10 -0.90
C LEU A 61 0.35 -8.76 -1.76
N ALA A 62 0.14 -8.20 -2.96
CA ALA A 62 1.24 -7.74 -3.81
C ALA A 62 2.09 -6.66 -3.12
N ASN A 63 1.45 -5.70 -2.44
CA ASN A 63 2.14 -4.68 -1.65
C ASN A 63 2.95 -5.28 -0.49
N TYR A 64 2.40 -6.27 0.22
CA TYR A 64 3.13 -6.96 1.29
C TYR A 64 4.36 -7.70 0.75
N LEU A 65 4.19 -8.47 -0.34
CA LEU A 65 5.27 -9.18 -1.00
C LEU A 65 6.38 -8.23 -1.47
N SER A 66 6.02 -7.06 -1.99
CA SER A 66 6.99 -6.04 -2.41
C SER A 66 7.92 -5.62 -1.27
N VAL A 67 7.39 -5.34 -0.08
CA VAL A 67 8.21 -4.97 1.09
C VAL A 67 9.18 -6.08 1.50
N LEU A 68 8.71 -7.33 1.51
CA LEU A 68 9.59 -8.47 1.83
C LEU A 68 10.68 -8.64 0.76
N ARG A 69 10.30 -8.58 -0.53
CA ARG A 69 11.21 -8.69 -1.67
C ARG A 69 12.31 -7.65 -1.62
N GLU A 70 11.93 -6.41 -1.39
CA GLU A 70 12.87 -5.30 -1.33
C GLU A 70 13.83 -5.40 -0.14
N ALA A 71 13.39 -5.92 1.01
CA ALA A 71 14.26 -6.17 2.15
C ALA A 71 15.29 -7.29 1.88
N TYR A 72 14.89 -8.35 1.18
CA TYR A 72 15.82 -9.43 0.78
C TYR A 72 16.74 -9.01 -0.37
N ASN A 73 16.27 -8.16 -1.29
CA ASN A 73 17.12 -7.52 -2.29
C ASN A 73 18.24 -6.72 -1.62
N LEU A 74 17.93 -5.94 -0.58
CA LEU A 74 18.93 -5.22 0.21
C LEU A 74 19.90 -6.21 0.88
N ALA A 75 19.39 -7.25 1.54
CA ALA A 75 20.25 -8.26 2.18
C ALA A 75 21.22 -8.95 1.20
N SER A 76 20.76 -9.22 -0.01
CA SER A 76 21.58 -9.80 -1.07
C SER A 76 22.67 -8.83 -1.52
N ARG A 77 22.33 -7.54 -1.69
CA ARG A 77 23.31 -6.48 -2.04
C ARG A 77 24.35 -6.26 -0.95
N ASP A 78 23.96 -6.41 0.31
CA ASP A 78 24.85 -6.34 1.47
C ASP A 78 25.67 -7.63 1.67
N GLY A 79 25.49 -8.65 0.83
CA GLY A 79 26.22 -9.92 0.91
C GLY A 79 25.79 -10.82 2.08
N LEU A 80 24.66 -10.54 2.74
CA LEU A 80 24.16 -11.31 3.88
C LEU A 80 23.54 -12.65 3.45
N ILE A 81 23.08 -12.74 2.20
CA ILE A 81 22.49 -13.93 1.59
C ILE A 81 23.00 -14.08 0.16
N THR A 82 23.06 -15.32 -0.32
CA THR A 82 23.54 -15.65 -1.68
C THR A 82 22.39 -15.86 -2.67
N SER A 83 21.17 -16.04 -2.19
CA SER A 83 19.97 -16.22 -3.00
C SER A 83 18.75 -15.60 -2.29
N ILE A 84 17.79 -15.13 -3.08
CA ILE A 84 16.55 -14.54 -2.58
C ILE A 84 15.47 -15.64 -2.56
N PRO A 85 15.07 -16.14 -1.38
CA PRO A 85 14.17 -17.30 -1.26
C PRO A 85 12.73 -17.02 -1.73
N ILE A 86 12.42 -15.76 -2.07
CA ILE A 86 11.10 -15.27 -2.47
C ILE A 86 11.05 -14.84 -3.95
N ASP A 87 12.13 -15.07 -4.68
CA ASP A 87 12.12 -14.98 -6.14
C ASP A 87 11.15 -16.03 -6.70
N GLY A 88 10.39 -15.63 -7.72
CA GLY A 88 9.35 -16.46 -8.34
C GLY A 88 8.01 -16.52 -7.61
N ILE A 89 7.86 -15.90 -6.42
CA ILE A 89 6.53 -15.73 -5.80
C ILE A 89 5.79 -14.62 -6.53
N GLU A 90 4.95 -14.99 -7.50
CA GLU A 90 4.07 -14.04 -8.16
C GLU A 90 2.94 -13.63 -7.21
N GLY A 91 2.73 -12.33 -7.08
CA GLY A 91 1.52 -11.82 -6.45
C GLY A 91 0.33 -12.11 -7.35
N PRO A 92 -0.89 -12.23 -6.81
CA PRO A 92 -2.09 -12.33 -7.62
C PRO A 92 -2.15 -11.13 -8.58
N THR A 93 -2.36 -11.41 -9.86
CA THR A 93 -2.57 -10.40 -10.90
C THR A 93 -3.87 -9.66 -10.59
N TRP A 94 -3.74 -8.51 -9.94
CA TRP A 94 -4.87 -7.64 -9.66
C TRP A 94 -4.87 -6.47 -10.63
N GLN A 95 -5.90 -6.42 -11.47
CA GLN A 95 -6.17 -5.28 -12.33
C GLN A 95 -7.26 -4.45 -11.68
N LYS A 96 -6.95 -3.20 -11.33
CA LYS A 96 -7.96 -2.26 -10.84
C LYS A 96 -8.90 -1.94 -11.99
N GLU A 97 -10.21 -2.12 -11.78
CA GLU A 97 -11.18 -1.53 -12.69
C GLU A 97 -11.01 0.00 -12.69
N PRO A 98 -11.03 0.64 -13.88
CA PRO A 98 -10.96 2.08 -13.93
C PRO A 98 -12.10 2.68 -13.09
N PRO A 99 -11.85 3.76 -12.34
CA PRO A 99 -12.91 4.44 -11.62
C PRO A 99 -13.95 4.96 -12.62
N ASP A 100 -15.22 4.87 -12.25
CA ASP A 100 -16.34 5.46 -13.00
C ASP A 100 -16.43 6.95 -12.63
N PRO A 101 -16.03 7.88 -13.53
CA PRO A 101 -15.98 9.30 -13.21
C PRO A 101 -17.37 9.93 -13.32
N PHE A 102 -17.68 10.85 -12.40
CA PHE A 102 -18.94 11.59 -12.48
C PHE A 102 -19.02 12.42 -13.77
N ASP A 103 -20.16 12.32 -14.46
CA ASP A 103 -20.46 13.16 -15.61
C ASP A 103 -20.83 14.61 -15.19
N ALA A 104 -21.09 15.47 -16.17
CA ALA A 104 -21.42 16.86 -15.91
C ALA A 104 -22.75 17.06 -15.17
N ASP A 105 -23.75 16.25 -15.50
CA ASP A 105 -25.08 16.34 -14.89
C ASP A 105 -25.04 15.77 -13.46
N GLU A 106 -24.28 14.70 -13.23
CA GLU A 106 -24.03 14.13 -11.91
C GLU A 106 -23.32 15.11 -11.00
N ARG A 107 -22.25 15.76 -11.50
CA ARG A 107 -21.54 16.82 -10.77
C ARG A 107 -22.49 17.94 -10.35
N GLU A 108 -23.29 18.44 -11.28
CA GLU A 108 -24.24 19.53 -11.00
C GLU A 108 -25.28 19.09 -9.96
N ARG A 109 -25.85 17.88 -10.10
CA ARG A 109 -26.79 17.33 -9.11
C ARG A 109 -26.16 17.21 -7.71
N ILE A 110 -24.90 16.79 -7.63
CA ILE A 110 -24.18 16.68 -6.34
C ILE A 110 -23.97 18.06 -5.72
N ILE A 111 -23.56 19.06 -6.51
CA ILE A 111 -23.36 20.44 -6.03
C ILE A 111 -24.68 21.02 -5.53
N GLN A 112 -25.77 20.90 -6.29
CA GLN A 112 -27.09 21.40 -5.88
C GLN A 112 -27.63 20.69 -4.62
N LEU A 113 -27.40 19.37 -4.51
CA LEU A 113 -27.74 18.63 -3.31
C LEU A 113 -26.91 19.11 -2.10
N ALA A 114 -25.62 19.41 -2.30
CA ALA A 114 -24.77 19.95 -1.25
C ALA A 114 -25.21 21.36 -0.82
N ALA A 115 -25.64 22.21 -1.75
CA ALA A 115 -26.17 23.54 -1.44
C ALA A 115 -27.38 23.48 -0.50
N THR A 116 -28.24 22.47 -0.68
CA THR A 116 -29.47 22.31 0.12
C THR A 116 -29.23 21.56 1.43
N LYS A 117 -28.43 20.49 1.44
CA LYS A 117 -28.20 19.65 2.63
C LYS A 117 -27.04 20.11 3.51
N TYR A 118 -26.00 20.71 2.93
CA TYR A 118 -24.76 21.09 3.59
C TYR A 118 -24.31 22.50 3.15
N PRO A 119 -25.13 23.53 3.39
CA PRO A 119 -24.83 24.89 2.94
C PRO A 119 -23.55 25.44 3.57
N GLY A 120 -22.91 26.40 2.89
CA GLY A 120 -21.68 27.05 3.35
C GLY A 120 -20.42 26.28 2.94
N GLN A 121 -19.54 25.98 3.90
CA GLN A 121 -18.18 25.48 3.60
C GLN A 121 -18.17 24.16 2.83
N VAL A 122 -19.07 23.22 3.15
CA VAL A 122 -19.11 21.90 2.49
C VAL A 122 -19.53 22.04 1.03
N HIS A 123 -20.56 22.83 0.75
CA HIS A 123 -20.96 23.17 -0.62
C HIS A 123 -19.80 23.81 -1.40
N ASN A 124 -19.20 24.86 -0.86
CA ASN A 124 -18.11 25.60 -1.52
C ASN A 124 -16.89 24.70 -1.77
N MET A 125 -16.57 23.82 -0.82
CA MET A 125 -15.49 22.83 -0.96
C MET A 125 -15.79 21.86 -2.10
N LEU A 126 -17.00 21.29 -2.17
CA LEU A 126 -17.37 20.34 -3.23
C LEU A 126 -17.38 20.99 -4.61
N GLU A 127 -17.96 22.19 -4.72
CA GLU A 127 -17.97 22.96 -5.96
C GLU A 127 -16.53 23.25 -6.43
N PHE A 128 -15.70 23.82 -5.56
CA PHE A 128 -14.29 24.09 -5.88
C PHE A 128 -13.52 22.82 -6.23
N TRP A 129 -13.77 21.71 -5.53
CA TRP A 129 -13.09 20.44 -5.77
C TRP A 129 -13.41 19.88 -7.16
N PHE A 130 -14.69 19.90 -7.56
CA PHE A 130 -15.10 19.44 -8.89
C PHE A 130 -14.50 20.25 -10.03
N TRP A 131 -14.26 21.55 -9.84
CA TRP A 131 -13.73 22.43 -10.88
C TRP A 131 -12.19 22.46 -10.95
N THR A 132 -11.50 22.05 -9.90
CA THR A 132 -10.03 22.12 -9.84
C THR A 132 -9.36 20.76 -10.00
N GLY A 133 -10.05 19.66 -9.71
CA GLY A 133 -9.49 18.31 -9.82
C GLY A 133 -8.33 18.04 -8.85
N LEU A 134 -8.20 18.85 -7.78
CA LEU A 134 -7.17 18.67 -6.75
C LEU A 134 -7.32 17.32 -6.06
N ARG A 135 -6.20 16.74 -5.61
CA ARG A 135 -6.26 15.61 -4.68
C ARG A 135 -6.79 16.09 -3.34
N THR A 136 -7.45 15.21 -2.59
CA THR A 136 -8.00 15.56 -1.26
C THR A 136 -6.98 16.20 -0.33
N GLY A 137 -5.71 15.75 -0.36
CA GLY A 137 -4.65 16.36 0.45
C GLY A 137 -4.24 17.77 0.00
N GLU A 138 -4.34 18.08 -1.29
CA GLU A 138 -4.11 19.42 -1.84
C GLU A 138 -5.26 20.35 -1.48
N LEU A 139 -6.51 19.86 -1.55
CA LEU A 139 -7.72 20.59 -1.17
C LEU A 139 -7.75 20.98 0.32
N ILE A 140 -7.39 20.06 1.22
CA ILE A 140 -7.38 20.30 2.68
C ILE A 140 -6.23 21.25 3.08
N GLY A 141 -5.19 21.37 2.25
CA GLY A 141 -4.03 22.23 2.51
C GLY A 141 -4.24 23.70 2.17
N LEU A 142 -5.43 24.10 1.69
CA LEU A 142 -5.79 25.47 1.28
C LEU A 142 -6.26 26.35 2.44
#